data_AF-A0A3D5P5G0-F1
#
_entry.id   AF-A0A3D5P5G0-F1
#
_cell.length_a   1.000
_cell.length_b   1.000
_cell.length_c   1.000
_cell.angle_alpha   90.00
_cell.angle_beta   90.00
_cell.angle_gamma   90.00
#
_symmetry.space_group_name_H-M   'P 1'
#
loop_
_entity.id
_entity.type
_entity.pdbx_description
1 polymer ?
#
loop_
_entity_poly.entity_id
_entity_poly.type
_entity_poly.pdbx_seq_one_letter_code
_entity_poly.pdbx_strand_id
1 'polypeptide(L)' 'MSVRHVDTLPAQEVKAGKDTKVQVLIGPDQGPNFALRRFIMDAGGGMPLHTNTVEHEQYVLRGSARVQIGSEVHEV' A
#
# COMPACT_ATOMS: atom_id res chain seq x y z
N MET A 1 -16.50 7.01 15.51
CA MET A 1 -16.48 6.03 14.39
C MET A 1 -16.64 6.79 13.09
N SER A 2 -15.96 6.39 12.02
CA SER A 2 -16.11 7.00 10.69
C SER A 2 -16.40 5.93 9.65
N VAL A 3 -17.24 6.28 8.67
CA VAL A 3 -17.55 5.44 7.50
C VAL A 3 -17.33 6.31 6.28
N ARG A 4 -16.49 5.85 5.34
CA ARG A 4 -16.15 6.57 4.11
C ARG A 4 -15.98 5.58 2.98
N HIS A 5 -16.35 5.97 1.77
CA HIS A 5 -16.07 5.19 0.58
C HIS A 5 -14.64 5.47 0.10
N VAL A 6 -13.94 4.45 -0.37
CA VAL A 6 -12.53 4.61 -0.79
C VAL A 6 -12.36 5.58 -1.96
N ASP A 7 -13.35 5.65 -2.85
CA ASP A 7 -13.31 6.52 -4.03
C ASP A 7 -13.41 8.02 -3.70
N THR A 8 -13.83 8.37 -2.48
CA THR A 8 -13.83 9.78 -2.04
C THR A 8 -12.47 10.22 -1.49
N LEU A 9 -11.50 9.31 -1.35
CA LEU A 9 -10.17 9.60 -0.82
C LEU A 9 -9.19 9.86 -1.97
N PRO A 10 -8.33 10.89 -1.86
CA PRO A 10 -7.41 11.22 -2.95
C PRO A 10 -6.39 10.10 -3.14
N ALA A 11 -6.19 9.71 -4.40
CA ALA A 11 -5.07 8.86 -4.79
C ALA A 11 -3.86 9.74 -5.11
N GLN A 12 -2.78 9.55 -4.39
CA GLN A 12 -1.55 10.31 -4.54
C GLN A 12 -0.45 9.44 -5.14
N GLU A 13 0.34 10.01 -6.05
CA GLU A 13 1.49 9.31 -6.62
C GLU A 13 2.55 9.01 -5.54
N VAL A 14 3.05 7.79 -5.55
CA VAL A 14 4.18 7.38 -4.70
C VAL A 14 5.45 7.61 -5.48
N LYS A 15 6.11 8.76 -5.25
CA LYS A 15 7.31 9.19 -6.00
C LYS A 15 8.46 8.18 -6.02
N ALA A 16 8.58 7.35 -4.97
CA ALA A 16 9.62 6.33 -4.88
C ALA A 16 9.27 5.05 -5.68
N GLY A 17 8.00 4.87 -6.04
CA GLY A 17 7.52 3.75 -6.83
C GLY A 17 7.36 4.11 -8.30
N LYS A 18 7.10 3.10 -9.12
CA LYS A 18 6.74 3.23 -10.53
C LYS A 18 5.26 2.93 -10.68
N ASP A 19 4.52 3.78 -11.40
CA ASP A 19 3.10 3.60 -11.71
C ASP A 19 2.27 3.16 -10.48
N THR A 20 2.59 3.76 -9.33
CA THR A 20 2.07 3.38 -8.02
C THR A 20 1.42 4.58 -7.37
N LYS A 21 0.19 4.39 -6.91
CA LYS A 21 -0.57 5.39 -6.15
C LYS A 21 -0.91 4.84 -4.77
N VAL A 22 -1.09 5.74 -3.82
CA VAL A 22 -1.51 5.44 -2.45
C VAL A 22 -2.74 6.24 -2.07
N GLN A 23 -3.64 5.62 -1.32
CA GLN A 23 -4.75 6.26 -0.62
C GLN A 23 -4.60 6.00 0.88
N VAL A 24 -4.61 7.04 1.70
CA VAL A 24 -4.62 6.92 3.17
C VAL A 24 -6.07 6.68 3.62
N LEU A 25 -6.36 5.47 4.11
CA LEU A 25 -7.70 5.06 4.53
C LEU A 25 -7.98 5.40 6.00
N ILE A 26 -6.97 5.21 6.85
CA ILE A 26 -6.95 5.58 8.27
C ILE A 26 -5.60 6.23 8.55
N GLY A 27 -5.62 7.52 8.88
CA GLY A 27 -4.44 8.30 9.25
C GLY A 27 -4.19 8.36 10.76
N PRO A 28 -3.09 9.00 11.18
CA PRO A 28 -2.73 9.16 12.61
C PRO A 28 -3.74 10.01 13.39
N ASP A 29 -4.51 10.85 12.71
CA ASP A 29 -5.62 11.62 13.27
C ASP A 29 -6.89 10.79 13.49
N GLN A 30 -6.92 9.53 13.02
CA GLN A 30 -8.12 8.69 12.99
C GLN A 30 -7.95 7.36 13.74
N GLY A 31 -6.74 6.81 13.76
CA GLY A 31 -6.40 5.54 14.41
C GLY A 31 -5.23 5.71 15.37
N PRO A 32 -5.31 5.17 16.60
CA PRO A 32 -4.30 5.44 17.63
C PRO A 32 -2.99 4.65 17.45
N ASN A 33 -3.01 3.53 16.71
CA ASN A 33 -1.92 2.54 16.75
C ASN A 33 -1.25 2.30 15.40
N PHE A 34 -2.01 2.28 14.30
CA PHE A 34 -1.47 2.05 12.97
C PHE A 34 -2.23 2.83 11.90
N ALA A 35 -1.55 3.10 10.79
CA ALA A 35 -2.14 3.70 9.61
C ALA A 35 -2.51 2.64 8.59
N LEU A 36 -3.73 2.69 8.07
CA LEU A 36 -4.19 1.81 6.99
C LEU A 36 -4.16 2.55 5.66
N ARG A 37 -3.47 1.97 4.67
CA ARG A 37 -3.29 2.56 3.34
C ARG A 37 -3.62 1.53 2.28
N ARG A 38 -4.21 1.99 1.18
CA ARG A 38 -4.42 1.19 -0.03
C ARG A 38 -3.40 1.63 -1.08
N PHE A 39 -2.65 0.67 -1.59
CA PHE A 39 -1.79 0.87 -2.74
C PHE A 39 -2.49 0.37 -4.00
N ILE A 40 -2.31 1.10 -5.09
CA ILE A 40 -2.83 0.77 -6.42
C ILE A 40 -1.63 0.83 -7.37
N MET A 41 -1.32 -0.30 -7.99
CA MET A 41 -0.19 -0.44 -8.90
C MET A 41 -0.74 -0.86 -10.26
N ASP A 42 -0.37 -0.13 -11.30
CA ASP A 42 -0.68 -0.52 -12.67
C ASP A 42 0.28 -1.63 -13.14
N ALA A 43 -0.02 -2.26 -14.28
CA ALA A 43 0.79 -3.35 -14.81
C ALA A 43 2.25 -2.91 -15.02
N GLY A 44 3.20 -3.64 -14.41
CA GLY A 44 4.62 -3.30 -14.44
C GLY A 44 5.04 -2.14 -13.52
N GLY A 45 4.10 -1.65 -12.70
CA GLY A 45 4.35 -0.76 -11.57
C GLY A 45 4.76 -1.54 -10.32
N GLY A 46 5.22 -0.81 -9.29
CA GLY A 46 5.63 -1.39 -8.03
C GLY A 46 6.54 -0.47 -7.22
N MET A 47 7.03 -1.01 -6.11
CA MET A 47 8.00 -0.37 -5.24
C MET A 47 9.40 -1.00 -5.42
N PRO A 48 10.49 -0.22 -5.34
CA PRO A 48 11.83 -0.78 -5.26
C PRO A 48 12.02 -1.56 -3.95
N LEU A 49 13.00 -2.46 -3.92
CA LEU A 49 13.41 -3.11 -2.68
C LEU A 49 13.88 -2.07 -1.67
N HIS A 50 13.35 -2.16 -0.46
CA HIS A 50 13.70 -1.29 0.65
C HIS A 50 13.48 -2.01 1.97
N THR A 51 14.10 -1.50 3.03
CA THR A 51 13.87 -1.94 4.41
C THR A 51 13.13 -0.85 5.17
N ASN A 52 12.47 -1.23 6.26
CA ASN A 52 11.75 -0.31 7.12
C ASN A 52 12.00 -0.65 8.59
N THR A 53 11.87 0.34 9.46
CA THR A 53 12.03 0.17 10.92
C THR A 53 10.74 -0.31 11.59
N VAL A 54 9.63 -0.29 10.86
CA VAL A 54 8.32 -0.78 11.29
C VAL A 54 7.85 -1.88 10.35
N GLU A 55 7.02 -2.78 10.88
CA GLU A 55 6.38 -3.85 10.13
C GLU A 55 5.39 -3.32 9.09
N HIS A 56 5.15 -4.15 8.06
CA HIS A 56 4.07 -3.94 7.09
C HIS A 56 3.23 -5.19 7.02
N GLU A 57 1.92 -5.02 7.21
CA GLU A 57 0.93 -6.06 6.98
C GLU A 57 0.19 -5.74 5.68
N GLN A 58 0.24 -6.67 4.71
CA GLN A 58 -0.27 -6.46 3.36
C GLN A 58 -1.30 -7.53 3.00
N TYR A 59 -2.42 -7.11 2.40
CA TYR A 59 -3.45 -8.01 1.92
C TYR A 59 -3.84 -7.64 0.49
N VAL A 60 -3.81 -8.60 -0.43
CA VAL A 60 -4.15 -8.38 -1.83
C VAL A 60 -5.66 -8.32 -1.98
N LEU A 61 -6.17 -7.17 -2.40
CA LEU A 61 -7.61 -6.97 -2.61
C LEU A 61 -8.07 -7.45 -3.99
N ARG A 62 -7.20 -7.35 -5.01
CA ARG A 62 -7.47 -7.77 -6.39
C ARG A 62 -6.18 -7.80 -7.21
N GLY A 63 -6.21 -8.52 -8.33
CA GLY A 63 -5.09 -8.64 -9.25
C GLY A 63 -4.07 -9.65 -8.73
N SER A 64 -2.83 -9.52 -9.20
CA SER A 64 -1.71 -10.33 -8.74
C SER A 64 -0.43 -9.50 -8.66
N ALA A 65 0.51 -9.91 -7.80
CA ALA A 65 1.78 -9.24 -7.62
C ALA A 65 2.89 -10.22 -7.21
N ARG A 66 4.14 -9.84 -7.51
CA ARG A 66 5.34 -10.45 -6.93
C ARG A 66 5.78 -9.65 -5.72
N VAL A 67 5.82 -10.29 -4.57
CA VAL A 67 6.29 -9.70 -3.31
C VAL A 67 7.58 -10.39 -2.90
N GLN A 68 8.66 -9.63 -2.80
CA GLN A 68 9.95 -10.15 -2.36
C GLN A 68 10.18 -9.84 -0.88
N ILE A 69 10.46 -10.87 -0.09
CA ILE A 69 10.80 -10.80 1.34
C ILE A 69 12.16 -11.46 1.54
N GLY A 70 13.19 -10.65 1.79
CA GLY A 70 14.57 -11.13 1.81
C GLY A 70 14.97 -11.73 0.46
N SER A 71 15.30 -13.02 0.43
CA SER A 71 15.63 -13.78 -0.78
C SER A 71 14.44 -14.51 -1.40
N GLU A 72 13.29 -14.55 -0.73
CA GLU A 72 12.11 -15.28 -1.18
C GLU A 72 11.17 -14.38 -1.99
N VAL A 73 10.55 -14.94 -3.02
CA VAL A 73 9.51 -14.26 -3.82
C VAL A 73 8.21 -15.03 -3.70
N HIS A 74 7.15 -14.31 -3.33
CA HIS A 74 5.79 -14.80 -3.27
C HIS A 74 4.98 -14.24 -4.45
N GLU A 75 4.23 -15.11 -5.13
CA GLU A 75 3.20 -14.72 -6.09
C GLU A 75 1.86 -14.70 -5.35
N VAL A 76 1.19 -13.55 -5.35
CA VAL A 76 -0.08 -13.31 -4.65
C VAL A 76 -1.11 -12.69 -5.58
#